data_AF-T1GDS9-F1
#
_entry.id   AF-T1GDS9-F1
#
_cell.length_a   1.000
_cell.length_b   1.000
_cell.length_c   1.000
_cell.angle_alpha   90.00
_cell.angle_beta   90.00
_cell.angle_gamma   90.00
#
_symmetry.space_group_name_H-M   'P 1'
#
loop_
_entity.id
_entity.type
_entity.pdbx_description
1 polymer ?
#
loop_
_entity_poly.entity_id
_entity_poly.type
_entity_poly.pdbx_seq_one_letter_code
_entity_poly.pdbx_strand_id
1 'polypeptide(L)'
;MPHTDGPLFHSVISTISLGSHTILEFYRRNVVDSYDDDTSSSSEPALFNPKDCTHKLLLEPRSLLILKDDLYSEYLHSISEVEEDILCDKIVNFSNCENTYKLGDKLKRKTRVSMTIRHVPKTTKLKLKF
;
A
#
# COMPACT_ATOMS: atom_id res chain seq x y z
N MET A 1 5.94 -5.24 5.75
CA MET A 1 5.64 -6.32 4.78
C MET A 1 4.58 -5.86 3.76
N PRO A 2 4.78 -6.10 2.46
CA PRO A 2 3.79 -5.83 1.41
C PRO A 2 2.51 -6.64 1.57
N HIS A 3 1.36 -6.00 1.46
CA HIS A 3 0.05 -6.65 1.58
C HIS A 3 -1.05 -5.87 0.84
N THR A 4 -2.24 -6.45 0.78
CA THR A 4 -3.47 -5.80 0.31
C THR A 4 -4.53 -5.85 1.41
N ASP A 5 -5.52 -4.97 1.38
CA ASP A 5 -6.59 -4.95 2.38
C ASP A 5 -7.63 -6.07 2.24
N GLY A 6 -7.61 -6.80 1.12
CA GLY A 6 -8.49 -7.93 0.86
C GLY A 6 -9.89 -7.54 0.40
N PRO A 7 -10.66 -8.49 -0.17
CA PRO A 7 -11.86 -8.22 -0.97
C PRO A 7 -13.12 -7.89 -0.15
N LEU A 8 -13.02 -7.86 1.18
CA LEU A 8 -14.18 -7.67 2.05
C LEU A 8 -14.75 -6.24 2.01
N PHE A 9 -13.90 -5.27 1.65
CA PHE A 9 -14.24 -3.86 1.68
C PHE A 9 -14.70 -3.39 0.31
N HIS A 10 -15.47 -2.29 0.28
CA HIS A 10 -15.60 -1.51 -0.94
C HIS A 10 -14.20 -1.09 -1.42
N SER A 11 -13.97 -1.02 -2.73
CA SER A 11 -12.66 -0.79 -3.37
C SER A 11 -12.13 0.65 -3.22
N VAL A 12 -12.29 1.23 -2.03
CA VAL A 12 -11.81 2.55 -1.63
C VAL A 12 -11.38 2.48 -0.17
N ILE A 13 -10.18 2.98 0.10
CA ILE A 13 -9.61 3.08 1.45
C ILE A 13 -9.16 4.51 1.66
N SER A 14 -9.49 5.03 2.84
CA SER A 14 -9.03 6.32 3.30
C SER A 14 -8.06 6.14 4.46
N THR A 15 -6.87 6.73 4.37
CA THR A 15 -5.88 6.70 5.46
C THR A 15 -5.48 8.12 5.82
N ILE A 16 -5.71 8.51 7.07
CA ILE A 16 -5.22 9.78 7.62
C ILE A 16 -3.88 9.53 8.29
N SER A 17 -2.86 10.33 7.96
CA SER A 17 -1.53 10.27 8.59
C SER A 17 -1.36 11.42 9.59
N LEU A 18 -0.91 11.12 10.81
CA LEU A 18 -0.71 12.10 11.88
C LEU A 18 0.67 11.94 12.54
N GLY A 19 1.18 13.03 13.12
CA GLY A 19 2.43 13.05 13.90
C GLY A 19 3.69 13.14 13.05
N SER A 20 4.03 12.08 12.32
CA SER A 20 5.23 12.02 11.46
C SER A 20 4.91 11.55 10.05
N HIS A 21 5.85 11.76 9.14
CA HIS A 21 5.75 11.32 7.76
C HIS A 21 5.99 9.80 7.66
N THR A 22 5.67 9.25 6.50
CA THR A 22 6.16 7.92 6.10
C THR A 22 6.23 7.81 4.59
N ILE A 23 6.98 6.84 4.10
CA ILE A 23 6.98 6.45 2.69
C ILE A 23 6.12 5.20 2.53
N LEU A 24 5.03 5.33 1.79
CA LEU A 24 4.20 4.22 1.36
C LEU A 24 4.71 3.71 0.01
N GLU A 25 5.03 2.42 -0.05
CA GLU A 25 5.62 1.78 -1.21
C GLU A 25 4.62 0.87 -1.90
N PHE A 26 4.54 0.93 -3.23
CA PHE A 26 3.62 0.14 -4.04
C PHE A 26 4.35 -0.86 -4.93
N TYR A 27 3.87 -2.10 -4.89
CA TYR A 27 4.39 -3.23 -5.64
C TYR A 27 3.24 -3.78 -6.48
N ARG A 28 3.46 -3.94 -7.79
CA ARG A 28 2.43 -4.55 -8.63
C ARG A 28 2.30 -6.02 -8.24
N ARG A 29 1.08 -6.52 -8.12
CA ARG A 29 0.86 -7.95 -7.90
C ARG A 29 1.27 -8.69 -9.16
N ASN A 30 2.29 -9.54 -9.07
CA ASN A 30 2.59 -10.48 -10.14
C ASN A 30 1.55 -11.60 -10.05
N VAL A 31 0.56 -11.56 -10.94
CA VAL A 31 -0.33 -12.70 -11.15
C VAL A 31 0.50 -13.73 -11.90
N VAL A 32 1.07 -14.68 -11.17
CA VAL A 32 1.53 -15.91 -11.83
C VAL A 32 0.23 -16.65 -12.15
N ASP A 33 -0.14 -16.68 -13.43
CA ASP A 33 -1.28 -17.43 -13.92
C ASP A 33 -1.11 -18.90 -13.49
N SER A 34 -1.83 -19.30 -12.45
CA SER A 34 -1.96 -20.70 -12.04
C SER A 34 -2.90 -21.40 -13.04
N TYR A 35 -2.38 -21.64 -14.23
CA TYR A 35 -2.83 -22.71 -15.13
C TYR A 35 -1.66 -23.70 -15.27
N ASP A 36 -1.47 -24.54 -14.26
CA ASP A 36 -1.23 -25.96 -14.49
C ASP A 36 -1.21 -26.72 -13.17
N ASP A 37 -2.13 -27.69 -13.13
CA ASP A 37 -2.11 -29.02 -12.54
C ASP A 37 -1.55 -29.28 -11.12
N ASP A 38 -2.26 -30.20 -10.45
CA ASP A 38 -2.00 -30.78 -9.15
C ASP A 38 -0.50 -30.94 -8.83
N THR A 39 -0.08 -30.44 -7.67
CA THR A 39 0.70 -31.16 -6.63
C THR A 39 1.19 -30.16 -5.57
N SER A 40 0.57 -30.20 -4.38
CA SER A 40 1.11 -29.76 -3.09
C SER A 40 2.13 -28.60 -3.11
N SER A 41 1.70 -27.37 -3.39
CA SER A 41 2.55 -26.19 -3.21
C SER A 41 2.23 -25.52 -1.88
N SER A 42 3.11 -25.74 -0.90
CA SER A 42 3.35 -24.78 0.17
C SER A 42 3.34 -23.38 -0.42
N SER A 43 2.41 -22.55 0.05
CA SER A 43 2.27 -21.13 -0.31
C SER A 43 3.48 -20.36 0.22
N GLU A 44 4.64 -20.57 -0.39
CA GLU A 44 5.80 -19.74 -0.16
C GLU A 44 5.48 -18.34 -0.70
N PRO A 45 5.63 -17.28 0.11
CA PRO A 45 5.42 -15.94 -0.38
C PRO A 45 6.45 -15.70 -1.49
N ALA A 46 5.97 -15.30 -2.67
CA ALA A 46 6.84 -14.83 -3.75
C ALA A 46 7.90 -13.91 -3.13
N LEU A 47 9.18 -14.25 -3.30
CA LEU A 47 10.31 -13.45 -2.82
C LEU A 47 10.18 -12.03 -3.37
N PHE A 48 9.65 -11.12 -2.55
CA PHE A 48 9.43 -9.74 -2.93
C PHE A 48 10.79 -9.07 -3.09
N ASN A 49 11.19 -8.81 -4.33
CA ASN A 49 12.40 -8.07 -4.60
C ASN A 49 12.12 -6.58 -4.42
N PRO A 50 12.95 -5.84 -3.66
CA PRO A 50 12.81 -4.37 -3.52
C PRO A 50 12.83 -3.63 -4.87
N LYS A 51 13.39 -4.26 -5.92
CA LYS A 51 13.39 -3.75 -7.29
C LYS A 51 11.99 -3.62 -7.89
N ASP A 52 11.04 -4.43 -7.42
CA ASP A 52 9.66 -4.47 -7.90
C ASP A 52 8.80 -3.34 -7.33
N CYS A 53 9.36 -2.52 -6.41
CA CYS A 53 8.71 -1.30 -5.95
C CYS A 53 8.59 -0.32 -7.13
N THR A 54 7.37 -0.17 -7.62
CA THR A 54 7.04 0.62 -8.81
C THR A 54 6.94 2.10 -8.48
N HIS A 55 6.23 2.43 -7.39
CA HIS A 55 5.91 3.80 -7.01
C HIS A 55 6.02 3.97 -5.50
N LYS A 56 6.41 5.15 -5.06
CA LYS A 56 6.42 5.55 -3.64
C LYS A 56 5.58 6.82 -3.45
N LEU A 57 4.92 6.92 -2.31
CA LEU A 57 4.22 8.13 -1.87
C LEU A 57 4.79 8.62 -0.55
N LEU A 58 5.16 9.90 -0.50
CA LEU A 58 5.49 10.58 0.74
C LEU A 58 4.20 11.08 1.40
N LEU A 59 3.86 10.50 2.55
CA LEU A 59 2.68 10.86 3.31
C LEU A 59 3.08 11.79 4.46
N GLU A 60 2.84 13.09 4.29
CA GLU A 60 3.07 14.10 5.32
C GLU A 60 2.07 13.97 6.49
N PRO A 61 2.41 14.43 7.70
CA PRO A 61 1.43 14.54 8.77
C PRO A 61 0.29 15.50 8.37
N ARG A 62 -0.94 15.18 8.79
CA ARG A 62 -2.20 15.87 8.43
C ARG A 62 -2.63 15.66 6.97
N SER A 63 -2.12 14.63 6.31
CA SER A 63 -2.57 14.23 4.97
C SER A 63 -3.69 13.17 5.03
N LEU A 64 -4.55 13.20 4.00
CA LEU A 64 -5.52 12.15 3.71
C LEU A 64 -5.11 11.48 2.40
N LEU A 65 -4.81 10.18 2.47
CA LEU A 65 -4.63 9.33 1.30
C LEU A 65 -5.93 8.60 0.98
N ILE A 66 -6.39 8.71 -0.26
CA ILE A 66 -7.51 7.90 -0.79
C ILE A 66 -6.94 6.93 -1.82
N LEU A 67 -6.93 5.64 -1.49
CA LEU A 67 -6.55 4.53 -2.37
C LEU A 67 -7.81 3.92 -2.96
N LYS A 68 -7.89 3.80 -4.29
CA LYS A 68 -9.05 3.25 -5.00
C LYS A 68 -8.63 2.58 -6.31
N ASP A 69 -9.58 1.92 -6.96
CA ASP A 69 -9.44 1.34 -8.29
C ASP A 69 -8.23 0.38 -8.34
N ASP A 70 -7.40 0.45 -9.38
CA ASP A 70 -6.25 -0.45 -9.59
C ASP A 70 -5.28 -0.44 -8.41
N LEU A 71 -5.06 0.70 -7.74
CA LEU A 71 -4.17 0.77 -6.57
C LEU A 71 -4.70 -0.04 -5.38
N TYR A 72 -6.01 -0.26 -5.30
CA TYR A 72 -6.62 -1.10 -4.28
C TYR A 72 -6.55 -2.58 -4.66
N SER A 73 -6.84 -2.92 -5.93
CA SER A 73 -6.98 -4.31 -6.35
C SER A 73 -5.67 -4.93 -6.83
N GLU A 74 -4.83 -4.22 -7.57
CA GLU A 74 -3.68 -4.76 -8.31
C GLU A 74 -2.33 -4.49 -7.64
N TYR A 75 -2.29 -3.66 -6.60
CA TYR A 75 -1.05 -3.28 -5.93
C TYR A 75 -1.02 -3.73 -4.47
N LEU A 76 0.13 -4.24 -4.05
CA LEU A 76 0.47 -4.40 -2.65
C LEU A 76 1.09 -3.10 -2.15
N HIS A 77 0.82 -2.77 -0.90
CA HIS A 77 1.42 -1.63 -0.23
C HIS A 77 2.21 -2.04 1.01
N SER A 78 3.29 -1.33 1.30
CA SER A 78 4.07 -1.48 2.53
C SER A 78 4.68 -0.19 3.02
N ILE A 79 5.05 -0.20 4.29
CA ILE A 79 5.96 0.76 4.89
C ILE A 79 7.20 -0.03 5.29
N SER A 80 8.37 0.42 4.83
CA SER A 80 9.66 -0.18 5.19
C SER A 80 10.01 0.11 6.66
N GLU A 81 10.59 -0.86 7.37
CA GLU A 81 10.99 -0.74 8.78
C GLU A 81 12.34 -0.04 8.91
N VAL A 82 12.33 1.29 8.75
CA VAL A 82 13.53 2.14 8.82
C VAL A 82 13.29 3.31 9.77
N GLU A 83 14.37 3.84 10.35
CA GLU A 83 14.33 5.04 11.20
C GLU A 83 14.42 6.36 10.40
N GLU A 84 14.93 6.29 9.17
CA GLU A 84 15.15 7.43 8.29
C GLU A 84 14.79 7.04 6.85
N ASP A 85 14.06 7.93 6.17
CA ASP A 85 13.76 7.80 4.74
C ASP A 85 14.71 8.67 3.92
N ILE A 86 15.25 8.11 2.83
CA ILE A 86 16.01 8.86 1.82
C ILE A 86 15.10 9.07 0.62
N LEU A 87 14.83 10.33 0.30
CA LEU A 87 13.91 10.68 -0.78
C LEU A 87 14.53 10.34 -2.14
N CYS A 88 13.81 9.59 -2.96
CA CYS A 88 14.26 9.11 -4.26
C CYS A 88 13.30 9.50 -5.39
N ASP A 89 13.73 9.24 -6.63
CA ASP A 89 13.01 9.54 -7.87
C ASP A 89 11.72 8.74 -8.04
N LYS A 90 11.56 7.64 -7.31
CA LYS A 90 10.31 6.85 -7.28
C LYS A 90 9.18 7.50 -6.49
N ILE A 91 9.44 8.59 -5.75
CA ILE A 91 8.38 9.32 -5.03
C ILE A 91 7.65 10.21 -6.02
N VAL A 92 6.38 9.88 -6.27
CA VAL A 92 5.63 10.50 -7.38
C VAL A 92 4.90 11.78 -7.01
N ASN A 93 4.73 12.07 -5.72
CA ASN A 93 3.89 13.17 -5.23
C ASN A 93 4.65 14.36 -4.67
N PHE A 94 5.94 14.53 -4.97
CA PHE A 94 6.75 15.65 -4.47
C PHE A 94 6.08 17.02 -4.68
N SER A 95 5.53 17.24 -5.86
CA SER A 95 4.86 18.49 -6.24
C SER A 95 3.56 18.77 -5.48
N ASN A 96 3.01 17.75 -4.79
CA ASN A 96 1.75 17.83 -4.06
C ASN A 96 1.95 17.94 -2.54
N CYS A 97 3.19 17.89 -2.06
CA CYS A 97 3.52 18.07 -0.67
C CYS A 97 3.43 19.55 -0.25
N GLU A 98 3.07 19.79 1.01
CA GLU A 98 3.09 21.11 1.64
C GLU A 98 4.52 21.63 1.76
N ASN A 99 5.45 20.75 2.16
CA ASN A 99 6.86 21.10 2.26
C ASN A 99 7.59 20.93 0.92
N THR A 100 8.60 21.77 0.71
CA THR A 100 9.51 21.61 -0.42
C THR A 100 10.58 20.57 -0.08
N TYR A 101 10.59 19.48 -0.82
CA TYR A 101 11.56 18.39 -0.71
C TYR A 101 12.51 18.36 -1.90
N LYS A 102 13.71 17.85 -1.67
CA LYS A 102 14.73 17.60 -2.70
C LYS A 102 15.07 16.12 -2.77
N LEU A 103 15.49 15.69 -3.95
CA LEU A 103 16.03 14.35 -4.15
C LEU A 103 17.26 14.16 -3.25
N GLY A 104 17.31 13.05 -2.53
CA GLY A 104 18.38 12.73 -1.58
C GLY A 104 18.20 13.30 -0.18
N ASP A 105 17.14 14.08 0.08
CA ASP A 105 16.83 14.53 1.44
C ASP A 105 16.66 13.33 2.38
N LYS A 106 17.13 13.52 3.62
CA LYS A 106 17.06 12.53 4.69
C LYS A 106 16.06 12.96 5.73
N LEU A 107 14.98 12.19 5.86
CA LEU A 107 13.89 12.50 6.78
C LEU A 107 13.86 11.49 7.91
N LYS A 108 14.18 11.94 9.13
CA LYS A 108 14.11 11.09 10.32
C LYS A 108 12.65 10.88 10.75
N ARG A 109 12.25 9.62 10.90
CA ARG A 109 10.92 9.26 11.38
C ARG A 109 10.78 9.55 12.87
N LYS A 110 9.56 9.89 13.26
CA LYS A 110 9.10 10.01 14.64
C LYS A 110 7.83 9.17 14.81
N THR A 111 7.24 9.18 16.00
CA THR A 111 5.95 8.53 16.24
C THR A 111 4.91 9.02 15.24
N ARG A 112 4.39 8.09 14.43
CA ARG A 112 3.31 8.30 13.47
C ARG A 112 2.08 7.52 13.92
N VAL A 113 0.92 8.15 13.81
CA VAL A 113 -0.37 7.48 13.98
C VAL A 113 -1.07 7.52 12.63
N SER A 114 -1.62 6.38 12.19
CA SER A 114 -2.50 6.33 11.02
C SER A 114 -3.87 5.81 11.38
N MET A 115 -4.88 6.49 10.86
CA MET A 115 -6.28 6.06 10.97
C MET A 115 -6.76 5.63 9.60
N THR A 116 -7.02 4.33 9.45
CA THR A 116 -7.53 3.73 8.21
C THR A 116 -9.03 3.51 8.33
N ILE A 117 -9.78 4.08 7.39
CA ILE A 117 -11.24 4.02 7.32
C ILE A 117 -11.60 3.20 6.08
N ARG A 118 -12.43 2.18 6.27
CA ARG A 118 -12.90 1.28 5.21
C ARG A 118 -14.41 1.13 5.30
N HIS A 119 -15.07 0.98 4.15
CA HIS A 119 -16.49 0.69 4.08
C HIS A 119 -16.70 -0.81 3.88
N VAL A 120 -17.44 -1.46 4.78
CA VAL A 120 -17.86 -2.86 4.66
C VAL A 120 -19.31 -2.87 4.16
N PRO A 121 -19.58 -3.30 2.91
CA PRO A 121 -20.93 -3.40 2.40
C PRO A 121 -21.76 -4.40 3.22
N LYS A 122 -23.01 -4.04 3.53
CA LYS A 122 -23.96 -4.99 4.12
C LYS A 122 -24.32 -6.04 3.07
N THR A 123 -23.86 -7.28 3.24
CA THR A 123 -24.19 -8.40 2.35
C THR A 123 -25.10 -9.38 3.08
N THR A 124 -26.31 -9.61 2.55
CA THR A 124 -27.17 -10.70 3.01
C THR A 124 -26.73 -11.98 2.30
N LYS A 125 -26.20 -12.95 3.03
CA LYS A 125 -25.84 -14.27 2.50
C LYS A 125 -27.09 -15.12 2.27
N LEU A 126 -27.93 -14.73 1.30
CA LEU A 126 -29.06 -15.56 0.89
C LEU A 126 -28.51 -16.67 -0.01
N LYS A 127 -28.17 -17.82 0.60
CA LYS A 127 -27.85 -19.04 -0.14
C LYS A 127 -29.15 -19.60 -0.71
N LEU A 128 -29.48 -19.24 -1.94
CA LEU A 128 -30.50 -19.96 -2.70
C LEU A 128 -29.95 -21.35 -2.99
N LYS A 129 -30.42 -22.34 -2.24
CA LYS A 129 -30.25 -23.75 -2.59
C LYS A 129 -31.27 -24.02 -3.71
N PHE A 130 -30.77 -24.14 -4.93
CA PHE A 130 -31.48 -24.86 -5.98
C PHE A 130 -31.01 -26.31 -5.94
#